data_AF-A0A8J7YGB0-F1
#
_entry.id   AF-A0A8J7YGB0-F1
#
_cell.length_a   1.000
_cell.length_b   1.000
_cell.length_c   1.000
_cell.angle_alpha   90.00
_cell.angle_beta   90.00
_cell.angle_gamma   90.00
#
_symmetry.space_group_name_H-M   'P 1'
#
loop_
_entity.id
_entity.type
_entity.pdbx_description
1 polymer ?
#
loop_
_entity_poly.entity_id
_entity_poly.type
_entity_poly.pdbx_seq_one_letter_code
_entity_poly.pdbx_strand_id
1 'polypeptide(L)'
;MDIKELLDLVLEGYQGEDKKYKGIVYFISNFTSALVFFIIHLIFSSYRAIVALMFISILIILLGAILIVRRRKLGMNAYSYFNKITDEIVCYGLICIIISSISVFFIYPSLLGVFIGSTYGLLMAVEGVLFKSLIRKFGGLLLIFSTLIMIVYLDYQFLILGIVQMIIAILHLLDIKK
;
A
#
# COMPACT_ATOMS: atom_id res chain seq x y z
N MET A 1 35.08 4.64 -5.92
CA MET A 1 34.18 3.62 -5.36
C MET A 1 34.17 2.48 -6.34
N ASP A 2 34.69 1.32 -5.92
CA ASP A 2 34.87 0.18 -6.82
C ASP A 2 33.52 -0.49 -7.09
N ILE A 3 33.30 -1.01 -8.30
CA ILE A 3 31.98 -1.57 -8.69
C ILE A 3 31.61 -2.74 -7.78
N LYS A 4 32.61 -3.51 -7.32
CA LYS A 4 32.43 -4.56 -6.32
C LYS A 4 31.96 -4.04 -4.97
N GLU A 5 32.56 -2.95 -4.49
CA GLU A 5 32.18 -2.28 -3.24
C GLU A 5 30.74 -1.75 -3.30
N LEU A 6 30.36 -1.19 -4.45
CA LEU A 6 29.00 -0.73 -4.71
C LEU A 6 28.01 -1.90 -4.75
N LEU A 7 28.39 -3.02 -5.38
CA LEU A 7 27.60 -4.24 -5.46
C LEU A 7 27.46 -4.92 -4.10
N ASP A 8 28.51 -4.94 -3.29
CA ASP A 8 28.50 -5.51 -1.94
C ASP A 8 27.65 -4.64 -1.00
N LEU A 9 27.73 -3.31 -1.10
CA LEU A 9 26.80 -2.38 -0.41
C LEU A 9 25.35 -2.55 -0.85
N VAL A 10 25.10 -2.85 -2.14
CA VAL A 10 23.77 -3.21 -2.65
C VAL A 10 23.32 -4.54 -2.02
N LEU A 11 24.18 -5.55 -2.00
CA LEU A 11 23.85 -6.88 -1.51
C LEU A 11 23.66 -6.92 0.01
N GLU A 12 24.46 -6.16 0.78
CA GLU A 12 24.34 -5.97 2.22
C GLU A 12 23.07 -5.21 2.60
N GLY A 13 22.71 -4.14 1.87
CA GLY A 13 21.43 -3.45 2.05
C GLY A 13 20.20 -4.31 1.73
N TYR A 14 20.39 -5.41 1.02
CA TYR A 14 19.37 -6.41 0.69
C TYR A 14 19.33 -7.60 1.67
N GLN A 15 20.21 -7.67 2.68
CA GLN A 15 20.25 -8.81 3.59
C GLN A 15 19.06 -8.89 4.56
N GLY A 16 18.78 -10.12 4.99
CA GLY A 16 17.52 -10.59 5.54
C GLY A 16 17.11 -10.05 6.92
N GLU A 17 17.94 -9.28 7.62
CA GLU A 17 17.59 -8.68 8.92
C GLU A 17 16.40 -7.72 8.81
N ASP A 18 16.21 -7.10 7.64
CA ASP A 18 15.11 -6.17 7.36
C ASP A 18 13.77 -6.86 7.04
N LYS A 19 13.73 -8.19 6.85
CA LYS A 19 12.51 -8.90 6.41
C LYS A 19 11.41 -8.87 7.46
N LYS A 20 11.74 -9.11 8.73
CA LYS A 20 10.76 -9.15 9.82
C LYS A 20 10.20 -7.75 10.08
N TYR A 21 11.07 -6.75 10.07
CA TYR A 21 10.68 -5.35 10.17
C TYR A 21 9.75 -4.92 9.02
N LYS A 22 10.17 -5.14 7.77
CA LYS A 22 9.39 -4.82 6.57
C LYS A 22 8.07 -5.58 6.54
N GLY A 23 8.06 -6.84 6.95
CA GLY A 23 6.84 -7.63 7.12
C GLY A 23 5.82 -6.95 8.03
N ILE A 24 6.24 -6.46 9.21
CA ILE A 24 5.33 -5.77 10.13
C ILE A 24 4.84 -4.44 9.55
N VAL A 25 5.72 -3.68 8.88
CA VAL A 25 5.32 -2.44 8.19
C VAL A 25 4.28 -2.72 7.12
N TYR A 26 4.47 -3.77 6.32
CA TYR A 26 3.53 -4.17 5.27
C TYR A 26 2.22 -4.70 5.84
N PHE A 27 2.26 -5.47 6.93
CA PHE A 27 1.06 -5.90 7.65
C PHE A 27 0.24 -4.69 8.09
N ILE A 28 0.86 -3.76 8.82
CA ILE A 28 0.17 -2.58 9.35
C ILE A 28 -0.40 -1.76 8.20
N SER A 29 0.40 -1.44 7.18
CA SER A 29 -0.03 -0.66 6.03
C SER A 29 -1.26 -1.28 5.37
N ASN A 30 -1.21 -2.56 4.97
CA ASN A 30 -2.33 -3.23 4.31
C ASN A 30 -3.55 -3.34 5.24
N PHE A 31 -3.35 -3.61 6.53
CA PHE A 31 -4.42 -3.68 7.51
C PHE A 31 -5.13 -2.32 7.68
N THR A 32 -4.38 -1.23 7.86
CA THR A 32 -4.97 0.12 7.97
C THR A 32 -5.68 0.51 6.69
N SER A 33 -5.09 0.27 5.53
CA SER A 33 -5.72 0.58 4.25
C SER A 33 -6.99 -0.25 4.01
N ALA A 34 -7.03 -1.53 4.42
CA ALA A 34 -8.23 -2.34 4.38
C ALA A 34 -9.37 -1.76 5.25
N LEU A 35 -9.05 -1.32 6.48
CA LEU A 35 -10.02 -0.65 7.35
C LEU A 35 -10.55 0.65 6.73
N VAL A 36 -9.69 1.45 6.10
CA VAL A 36 -10.11 2.65 5.36
C VAL A 36 -11.14 2.29 4.30
N PHE A 37 -10.87 1.26 3.47
CA PHE A 37 -11.79 0.87 2.41
C PHE A 37 -13.13 0.32 2.92
N PHE A 38 -13.13 -0.44 4.03
CA PHE A 38 -14.38 -0.86 4.66
C PHE A 38 -15.21 0.33 5.16
N ILE A 39 -14.56 1.32 5.78
CA ILE A 39 -15.23 2.54 6.26
C ILE A 39 -15.78 3.34 5.08
N ILE A 40 -14.99 3.52 4.01
CA ILE A 40 -15.46 4.17 2.78
C ILE A 40 -16.71 3.44 2.26
N HIS A 41 -16.66 2.12 2.11
CA HIS A 41 -17.80 1.35 1.62
C HIS A 41 -19.05 1.49 2.49
N LEU A 42 -18.92 1.35 3.82
CA LEU A 42 -20.04 1.50 4.76
C LEU A 42 -20.71 2.87 4.66
N ILE A 43 -19.93 3.92 4.44
CA ILE A 43 -20.51 5.25 4.36
C ILE A 43 -21.14 5.51 3.00
N PHE A 44 -20.54 5.04 1.91
CA PHE A 44 -21.19 5.05 0.59
C PHE A 44 -22.49 4.23 0.57
N SER A 45 -22.59 3.15 1.36
CA SER A 45 -23.81 2.33 1.44
C SER A 45 -24.89 2.88 2.40
N SER A 46 -24.50 3.65 3.43
CA SER A 46 -25.42 4.04 4.51
C SER A 46 -25.97 5.47 4.42
N TYR A 47 -25.24 6.49 3.93
CA TYR A 47 -25.70 7.90 4.07
C TYR A 47 -25.21 8.93 3.04
N ARG A 48 -26.05 9.96 2.85
CA ARG A 48 -25.85 11.22 2.09
C ARG A 48 -24.79 12.19 2.66
N ALA A 49 -24.12 11.87 3.76
CA ALA A 49 -23.21 12.79 4.46
C ALA A 49 -21.74 12.61 4.04
N ILE A 50 -21.44 12.93 2.78
CA ILE A 50 -20.10 12.86 2.15
C ILE A 50 -19.02 13.60 2.96
N VAL A 51 -19.39 14.67 3.67
CA VAL A 51 -18.46 15.53 4.44
C VAL A 51 -17.86 14.82 5.65
N ALA A 52 -18.66 14.07 6.42
CA ALA A 52 -18.17 13.31 7.57
C ALA A 52 -17.24 12.16 7.14
N LEU A 53 -17.54 11.57 5.97
CA LEU A 53 -16.78 10.53 5.30
C LEU A 53 -15.41 11.01 4.81
N MET A 54 -15.33 12.18 4.18
CA MET A 54 -14.05 12.78 3.83
C MET A 54 -13.18 13.01 5.06
N PHE A 55 -13.76 13.56 6.14
CA PHE A 55 -13.01 13.90 7.34
C PHE A 55 -12.45 12.66 8.05
N ILE A 56 -13.28 11.62 8.23
CA ILE A 56 -12.85 10.36 8.86
C ILE A 56 -11.81 9.62 7.98
N SER A 57 -12.01 9.59 6.67
CA SER A 57 -11.08 8.93 5.73
C SER A 57 -9.71 9.63 5.72
N ILE A 58 -9.69 10.97 5.68
CA ILE A 58 -8.47 11.77 5.76
C ILE A 58 -7.75 11.52 7.10
N LEU A 59 -8.49 11.47 8.21
CA LEU A 59 -7.92 11.20 9.53
C LEU A 59 -7.24 9.84 9.60
N ILE A 60 -7.86 8.80 9.02
CA ILE A 60 -7.28 7.44 9.04
C ILE A 60 -6.08 7.35 8.08
N ILE A 61 -6.13 8.00 6.92
CA ILE A 61 -4.97 8.11 6.02
C ILE A 61 -3.81 8.82 6.73
N LEU A 62 -4.08 9.90 7.45
CA LEU A 62 -3.08 10.63 8.25
C LEU A 62 -2.54 9.75 9.38
N LEU A 63 -3.39 9.05 10.13
CA LEU A 63 -2.96 8.13 11.19
C LEU A 63 -2.12 6.98 10.64
N GLY A 64 -2.52 6.39 9.52
CA GLY A 64 -1.77 5.36 8.81
C GLY A 64 -0.40 5.88 8.36
N ALA A 65 -0.37 7.05 7.71
CA ALA A 65 0.88 7.69 7.27
C ALA A 65 1.80 8.01 8.46
N ILE A 66 1.26 8.55 9.55
CA ILE A 66 2.02 8.87 10.78
C ILE A 66 2.59 7.60 11.41
N LEU A 67 1.81 6.52 11.50
CA LEU A 67 2.27 5.24 12.05
C LEU A 67 3.37 4.61 11.20
N ILE A 68 3.25 4.70 9.87
CA ILE A 68 4.28 4.21 8.93
C ILE A 68 5.56 5.04 9.09
N VAL A 69 5.47 6.37 9.09
CA VAL A 69 6.62 7.28 9.24
C VAL A 69 7.30 7.08 10.61
N ARG A 70 6.51 6.97 11.69
CA ARG A 70 7.04 6.76 13.04
C ARG A 70 7.76 5.42 13.17
N ARG A 71 7.23 4.35 12.55
CA ARG A 71 7.92 3.05 12.52
C ARG A 71 9.15 3.04 11.63
N ARG A 72 9.16 3.78 10.51
CA ARG A 72 10.37 3.98 9.68
C ARG A 72 11.51 4.60 10.47
N LYS A 73 11.22 5.57 11.33
CA LYS A 73 12.23 6.23 12.17
C LYS A 73 12.77 5.39 13.32
N LEU A 74 12.03 4.38 13.80
CA LEU A 74 12.35 3.64 15.03
C LEU A 74 12.95 2.25 14.83
N GLY A 75 12.91 1.69 13.62
CA GLY A 75 13.20 0.26 13.40
C GLY A 75 14.40 -0.09 12.53
N MET A 76 15.12 0.89 11.98
CA MET A 76 16.27 0.63 11.10
C MET A 76 17.58 0.89 11.83
N ASN A 77 18.33 -0.18 12.13
CA ASN A 77 19.67 -0.07 12.71
C ASN A 77 20.72 0.36 11.66
N ALA A 78 20.45 0.17 10.36
CA ALA A 78 21.30 0.62 9.26
C ALA A 78 20.46 1.15 8.09
N TYR A 79 20.63 2.43 7.74
CA TYR A 79 19.92 3.09 6.64
C TYR A 79 20.79 3.08 5.37
N SER A 80 20.60 2.07 4.50
CA SER A 80 21.29 1.99 3.22
C SER A 80 20.85 3.10 2.25
N TYR A 81 21.77 3.56 1.38
CA TYR A 81 21.49 4.50 0.30
C TYR A 81 20.37 4.02 -0.65
N PHE A 82 20.23 2.69 -0.84
CA PHE A 82 19.13 2.11 -1.62
C PHE A 82 17.76 2.23 -0.93
N ASN A 83 17.72 2.13 0.40
CA ASN A 83 16.49 2.36 1.15
C ASN A 83 16.05 3.82 1.01
N LYS A 84 16.99 4.77 0.94
CA LYS A 84 16.70 6.18 0.67
C LYS A 84 16.05 6.40 -0.70
N ILE A 85 16.66 5.87 -1.77
CA ILE A 85 16.12 6.00 -3.14
C ILE A 85 14.73 5.36 -3.22
N THR A 86 14.57 4.18 -2.62
CA THR A 86 13.29 3.47 -2.68
C THR A 86 12.21 4.19 -1.87
N ASP A 87 12.55 4.72 -0.70
CA ASP A 87 11.65 5.54 0.09
C ASP A 87 11.17 6.78 -0.68
N GLU A 88 12.08 7.46 -1.42
CA GLU A 88 11.72 8.58 -2.28
C GLU A 88 10.79 8.14 -3.42
N ILE A 89 11.09 7.05 -4.14
CA ILE A 89 10.24 6.51 -5.21
C ILE A 89 8.84 6.19 -4.68
N VAL A 90 8.74 5.54 -3.52
CA VAL A 90 7.44 5.20 -2.90
C VAL A 90 6.69 6.45 -2.48
N CYS A 91 7.38 7.45 -1.95
CA CYS A 91 6.78 8.71 -1.53
C CYS A 91 6.18 9.46 -2.74
N TYR A 92 6.95 9.60 -3.82
CA TYR A 92 6.46 10.20 -5.06
C TYR A 92 5.34 9.38 -5.71
N GLY A 93 5.45 8.04 -5.68
CA GLY A 93 4.40 7.14 -6.16
C GLY A 93 3.08 7.34 -5.41
N LEU A 94 3.12 7.44 -4.08
CA LEU A 94 1.93 7.72 -3.26
C LEU A 94 1.33 9.10 -3.55
N ILE A 95 2.17 10.14 -3.70
CA ILE A 95 1.71 11.48 -4.09
C ILE A 95 1.00 11.44 -5.44
N CYS A 96 1.58 10.74 -6.43
CA CYS A 96 0.95 10.55 -7.74
C CYS A 96 -0.40 9.85 -7.62
N ILE A 97 -0.51 8.78 -6.80
CA ILE A 97 -1.78 8.09 -6.55
C ILE A 97 -2.82 9.03 -5.95
N ILE A 98 -2.44 9.85 -4.95
CA ILE A 98 -3.36 10.80 -4.31
C ILE A 98 -3.87 11.83 -5.32
N ILE A 99 -2.97 12.50 -6.04
CA ILE A 99 -3.32 13.53 -7.02
C ILE A 99 -4.22 12.95 -8.11
N SER A 100 -3.84 11.80 -8.68
CA SER A 100 -4.61 11.15 -9.74
C SER A 100 -5.96 10.61 -9.24
N SER A 101 -6.05 10.12 -8.00
CA SER A 101 -7.31 9.71 -7.37
C SER A 101 -8.26 10.89 -7.18
N ILE A 102 -7.75 12.07 -6.81
CA ILE A 102 -8.54 13.29 -6.74
C ILE A 102 -9.07 13.66 -8.13
N SER A 103 -8.23 13.61 -9.17
CA SER A 103 -8.66 13.86 -10.55
C SER A 103 -9.76 12.88 -11.00
N VAL A 104 -9.59 11.58 -10.74
CA VAL A 104 -10.58 10.55 -11.09
C VAL A 104 -11.88 10.76 -10.31
N PHE A 105 -11.82 11.15 -9.04
CA PHE A 105 -13.02 11.44 -8.25
C PHE A 105 -13.87 12.57 -8.88
N PHE A 106 -13.24 13.59 -9.47
CA PHE A 106 -13.97 14.67 -10.13
C PHE A 106 -14.48 14.32 -11.53
N ILE A 107 -13.77 13.48 -12.30
CA ILE A 107 -14.13 13.17 -13.69
C ILE A 107 -15.05 11.93 -13.74
N TYR A 108 -14.67 10.84 -13.08
CA TYR A 108 -15.37 9.54 -13.07
C TYR A 108 -15.37 8.91 -11.66
N PRO A 109 -16.17 9.45 -10.71
CA PRO A 109 -16.18 9.00 -9.32
C PRO A 109 -16.53 7.50 -9.17
N SER A 110 -17.32 6.95 -10.09
CA SER A 110 -17.69 5.53 -10.10
C SER A 110 -16.52 4.59 -10.32
N LEU A 111 -15.41 5.05 -10.91
CA LEU A 111 -14.21 4.25 -11.19
C LEU A 111 -13.08 4.50 -10.19
N LEU A 112 -13.31 5.28 -9.14
CA LEU A 112 -12.27 5.69 -8.20
C LEU A 112 -11.55 4.50 -7.56
N GLY A 113 -12.32 3.53 -7.05
CA GLY A 113 -11.75 2.32 -6.46
C GLY A 113 -10.97 1.50 -7.49
N VAL A 114 -11.52 1.32 -8.70
CA VAL A 114 -10.85 0.58 -9.79
C VAL A 114 -9.48 1.19 -10.09
N PHE A 115 -9.43 2.51 -10.22
CA PHE A 115 -8.20 3.25 -10.45
C PHE A 115 -7.19 3.09 -9.31
N ILE A 116 -7.62 3.28 -8.06
CA ILE A 116 -6.78 3.10 -6.88
C ILE A 116 -6.23 1.67 -6.83
N GLY A 117 -7.08 0.66 -7.06
CA GLY A 117 -6.69 -0.75 -7.06
C GLY A 117 -5.60 -1.06 -8.09
N SER A 118 -5.74 -0.54 -9.31
CA SER A 118 -4.78 -0.78 -10.40
C SER A 118 -3.43 -0.10 -10.16
N THR A 119 -3.44 1.16 -9.73
CA THR A 119 -2.23 1.96 -9.53
C THR A 119 -1.47 1.53 -8.28
N TYR A 120 -2.19 1.31 -7.17
CA TYR A 120 -1.61 0.79 -5.94
C TYR A 120 -1.12 -0.65 -6.10
N GLY A 121 -1.89 -1.50 -6.79
CA GLY A 121 -1.47 -2.87 -7.10
C GLY A 121 -0.18 -2.93 -7.92
N LEU A 122 -0.02 -2.04 -8.90
CA LEU A 122 1.20 -1.91 -9.67
C LEU A 122 2.38 -1.48 -8.80
N LEU A 123 2.22 -0.43 -8.00
CA LEU A 123 3.26 0.05 -7.08
C LEU A 123 3.72 -1.08 -6.14
N MET A 124 2.77 -1.80 -5.56
CA MET A 124 3.03 -2.93 -4.67
C MET A 124 3.76 -4.09 -5.38
N ALA A 125 3.39 -4.39 -6.63
CA ALA A 125 4.06 -5.43 -7.41
C ALA A 125 5.52 -5.05 -7.73
N VAL A 126 5.77 -3.79 -8.10
CA VAL A 126 7.11 -3.26 -8.34
C VAL A 126 7.95 -3.31 -7.08
N GLU A 127 7.41 -2.85 -5.93
CA GLU A 127 8.10 -2.98 -4.64
C GLU A 127 8.37 -4.44 -4.28
N GLY A 128 7.46 -5.36 -4.60
CA GLY A 128 7.65 -6.80 -4.39
C GLY A 128 8.79 -7.37 -5.21
N VAL A 129 8.95 -6.93 -6.46
CA VAL A 129 10.09 -7.32 -7.31
C VAL A 129 11.39 -6.74 -6.76
N LEU A 130 11.40 -5.45 -6.42
CA LEU A 130 12.57 -4.78 -5.86
C LEU A 130 13.04 -5.44 -4.56
N PHE A 131 12.14 -5.74 -3.62
CA PHE A 131 12.53 -6.34 -2.34
C PHE A 131 12.50 -7.88 -2.31
N LYS A 132 12.37 -8.53 -3.47
CA LYS A 132 12.24 -10.01 -3.59
C LYS A 132 11.16 -10.58 -2.64
N SER A 133 10.08 -9.82 -2.40
CA SER A 133 8.96 -10.24 -1.57
C SER A 133 7.87 -10.88 -2.41
N LEU A 134 7.72 -12.20 -2.29
CA LEU A 134 6.69 -12.96 -3.01
C LEU A 134 5.28 -12.46 -2.65
N ILE A 135 5.02 -12.20 -1.36
CA ILE A 135 3.69 -11.76 -0.89
C ILE A 135 3.32 -10.41 -1.49
N ARG A 136 4.26 -9.44 -1.57
CA ARG A 136 3.96 -8.16 -2.22
C ARG A 136 3.77 -8.31 -3.74
N LYS A 137 4.60 -9.13 -4.40
CA LYS A 137 4.48 -9.36 -5.85
C LYS A 137 3.11 -9.94 -6.19
N PHE A 138 2.70 -11.01 -5.50
CA PHE A 138 1.40 -11.65 -5.71
C PHE A 138 0.24 -10.80 -5.20
N GLY A 139 0.40 -10.11 -4.06
CA GLY A 139 -0.61 -9.20 -3.53
C GLY A 139 -0.90 -8.03 -4.46
N GLY A 140 0.13 -7.44 -5.06
CA GLY A 140 -0.01 -6.40 -6.07
C GLY A 140 -0.74 -6.89 -7.33
N LEU A 141 -0.38 -8.07 -7.83
CA LEU A 141 -1.12 -8.71 -8.93
C LEU A 141 -2.57 -9.00 -8.57
N LEU A 142 -2.83 -9.51 -7.37
CA LEU A 142 -4.17 -9.82 -6.88
C LEU A 142 -5.03 -8.54 -6.78
N LEU A 143 -4.45 -7.42 -6.33
CA LEU A 143 -5.09 -6.11 -6.40
C LEU A 143 -5.44 -5.71 -7.83
N ILE A 144 -4.52 -5.85 -8.78
CA ILE A 144 -4.78 -5.54 -10.20
C ILE A 144 -5.92 -6.42 -10.73
N PHE A 145 -5.88 -7.74 -10.54
CA PHE A 145 -6.95 -8.61 -11.02
C PHE A 145 -8.29 -8.34 -10.33
N SER A 146 -8.29 -7.95 -9.05
CA SER A 146 -9.52 -7.58 -8.35
C SER A 146 -10.22 -6.38 -8.99
N THR A 147 -9.49 -5.50 -9.68
CA THR A 147 -10.10 -4.37 -10.40
C THR A 147 -11.05 -4.79 -11.51
N LEU A 148 -10.81 -5.94 -12.16
CA LEU A 148 -11.73 -6.50 -13.16
C LEU A 148 -13.08 -6.86 -12.54
N ILE A 149 -13.06 -7.44 -11.33
CA ILE A 149 -14.26 -7.77 -10.57
C ILE A 149 -14.96 -6.48 -10.11
N MET A 150 -14.20 -5.46 -9.71
CA MET A 150 -14.75 -4.16 -9.29
C MET A 150 -15.45 -3.41 -10.43
N ILE A 151 -15.00 -3.56 -11.67
CA ILE A 151 -15.70 -2.99 -12.85
C ILE A 151 -17.09 -3.62 -13.01
N VAL A 152 -17.24 -4.92 -12.72
CA VAL A 152 -18.53 -5.61 -12.76
C VAL A 152 -19.41 -5.20 -11.57
N TYR A 153 -18.81 -4.99 -10.40
CA TYR A 153 -19.50 -4.65 -9.15
C TYR A 153 -19.10 -3.27 -8.62
N LEU A 154 -19.42 -2.22 -9.37
CA LEU A 154 -19.00 -0.84 -9.07
C LEU A 154 -19.43 -0.35 -7.68
N ASP A 155 -20.61 -0.72 -7.20
CA ASP A 155 -21.11 -0.31 -5.89
C ASP A 155 -20.33 -0.96 -4.73
N TYR A 156 -19.69 -2.10 -4.99
CA TYR A 156 -18.91 -2.87 -4.03
C TYR A 156 -17.40 -2.70 -4.21
N GLN A 157 -16.96 -1.77 -5.07
CA GLN A 157 -15.54 -1.62 -5.41
C GLN A 157 -14.64 -1.43 -4.17
N PHE A 158 -15.06 -0.61 -3.20
CA PHE A 158 -14.29 -0.38 -1.98
C PHE A 158 -14.36 -1.57 -1.01
N LEU A 159 -15.48 -2.30 -0.99
CA LEU A 159 -15.58 -3.53 -0.21
C LEU A 159 -14.58 -4.58 -0.73
N ILE A 160 -14.53 -4.76 -2.05
CA ILE A 160 -13.61 -5.69 -2.71
C ILE A 160 -12.15 -5.32 -2.39
N LEU A 161 -11.79 -4.03 -2.50
CA LEU A 161 -10.44 -3.56 -2.10
C LEU A 161 -10.13 -3.86 -0.64
N GLY A 162 -11.09 -3.59 0.26
CA GLY A 162 -10.94 -3.86 1.69
C GLY A 162 -10.68 -5.34 1.98
N ILE A 163 -11.46 -6.23 1.37
CA ILE A 163 -11.30 -7.69 1.50
C ILE A 163 -9.93 -8.13 0.97
N VAL A 164 -9.57 -7.70 -0.24
CA VAL A 164 -8.30 -8.05 -0.89
C VAL A 164 -7.12 -7.62 -0.04
N GLN A 165 -7.11 -6.37 0.44
CA GLN A 165 -6.03 -5.89 1.29
C GLN A 165 -5.98 -6.57 2.65
N MET A 166 -7.14 -6.96 3.21
CA MET A 166 -7.18 -7.74 4.44
C MET A 166 -6.54 -9.12 4.25
N ILE A 167 -6.81 -9.79 3.12
CA ILE A 167 -6.16 -11.06 2.77
C ILE A 167 -4.64 -10.87 2.70
N ILE A 168 -4.18 -9.83 2.00
CA ILE A 168 -2.75 -9.54 1.87
C ILE A 168 -2.10 -9.22 3.22
N ALA A 169 -2.79 -8.48 4.10
CA ALA A 169 -2.33 -8.22 5.46
C ALA A 169 -2.17 -9.52 6.25
N ILE A 170 -3.17 -10.41 6.22
CA ILE A 170 -3.13 -11.70 6.92
C ILE A 170 -1.97 -12.56 6.39
N LEU A 171 -1.73 -12.59 5.07
CA LEU A 171 -0.59 -13.31 4.50
C LEU A 171 0.75 -12.79 5.04
N HIS A 172 0.91 -11.48 5.14
CA HIS A 172 2.10 -10.89 5.78
C HIS A 172 2.21 -11.23 7.26
N LEU A 173 1.10 -11.25 8.01
CA LEU A 173 1.09 -11.65 9.41
C LEU A 173 1.55 -13.11 9.62
N LEU A 174 1.15 -14.01 8.73
CA LEU A 174 1.55 -15.42 8.76
C LEU A 174 3.04 -15.60 8.44
N ASP A 175 3.58 -14.81 7.53
CA ASP A 175 4.99 -14.85 7.15
C ASP A 175 5.92 -14.33 8.26
N ILE A 176 5.50 -13.29 9.00
CA ILE A 176 6.26 -12.74 10.14
C ILE A 176 6.38 -13.73 11.31
N LYS A 177 5.43 -14.66 11.44
CA LYS A 177 5.40 -15.67 12.51
C LYS A 177 6.27 -16.89 12.22
N LYS A 178 6.71 -17.09 10.98
CA LYS A 178 7.66 -18.15 10.60
C LYS A 178 9.10 -17.67 10.81
#